data_AF-A0A939AP57-F1
#
_entry.id   AF-A0A939AP57-F1
#
_cell.length_a   1.000
_cell.length_b   1.000
_cell.length_c   1.000
_cell.angle_alpha   90.00
_cell.angle_beta   90.00
_cell.angle_gamma   90.00
#
_symmetry.space_group_name_H-M   'P 1'
#
loop_
_entity.id
_entity.type
_entity.pdbx_description
1 polymer ?
#
loop_
_entity_poly.entity_id
_entity_poly.type
_entity_poly.pdbx_seq_one_letter_code
_entity_poly.pdbx_strand_id
1 'polypeptide(L)'
;ASTAARLARRLADLARVHGRAAPEGTLIATRATQAQMAELIGRSRVTVNKTLGELEASGFIRRVGHRIVVRDLAALERAAIDESGL
;
A
#
# COMPACT_ATOMS: atom_id res chain seq x y z
N ALA A 1 8.16 7.34 11.38
CA ALA A 1 7.59 6.64 10.21
C ALA A 1 7.22 7.63 9.10
N SER A 2 7.91 7.52 7.96
CA SER A 2 7.62 8.25 6.72
C SER A 2 6.19 7.99 6.23
N THR A 3 5.67 8.84 5.34
CA THR A 3 4.36 8.60 4.71
C THR A 3 4.32 7.25 4.00
N ALA A 4 5.43 6.84 3.38
CA ALA A 4 5.58 5.54 2.73
C ALA A 4 5.52 4.37 3.70
N ALA A 5 6.24 4.41 4.82
CA ALA A 5 6.21 3.35 5.83
C ALA A 5 4.82 3.19 6.45
N ARG A 6 4.13 4.32 6.72
CA ARG A 6 2.74 4.30 7.21
C ARG A 6 1.80 3.69 6.19
N LEU A 7 1.96 4.06 4.92
CA LEU A 7 1.13 3.55 3.82
C LEU A 7 1.37 2.05 3.57
N ALA A 8 2.62 1.62 3.58
CA ALA A 8 3.02 0.21 3.45
C ALA A 8 2.42 -0.63 4.57
N ARG A 9 2.49 -0.16 5.83
CA ARG A 9 1.85 -0.84 6.97
C ARG A 9 0.35 -1.02 6.77
N ARG A 10 -0.33 0.04 6.32
CA ARG A 10 -1.78 -0.02 6.08
C ARG A 10 -2.15 -0.96 4.94
N LEU A 11 -1.39 -0.93 3.85
CA LEU A 11 -1.59 -1.87 2.76
C LEU A 11 -1.37 -3.32 3.20
N ALA A 12 -0.39 -3.59 4.06
CA ALA A 12 -0.18 -4.91 4.64
C ALA A 12 -1.35 -5.34 5.53
N ASP A 13 -1.84 -4.47 6.42
CA ASP A 13 -3.01 -4.77 7.26
C ASP A 13 -4.27 -5.04 6.41
N LEU A 14 -4.50 -4.23 5.38
CA LEU A 14 -5.61 -4.41 4.44
C LEU A 14 -5.47 -5.71 3.63
N ALA A 15 -4.25 -6.09 3.26
CA ALA A 15 -3.98 -7.37 2.59
C ALA A 15 -4.32 -8.55 3.49
N ARG A 16 -4.00 -8.47 4.79
CA ARG A 16 -4.32 -9.54 5.76
C ARG A 16 -5.83 -9.67 6.01
N VAL A 17 -6.54 -8.55 6.14
CA VAL A 17 -7.96 -8.56 6.54
C VAL A 17 -8.90 -8.73 5.34
N HIS A 18 -8.58 -8.09 4.22
CA HIS A 18 -9.48 -7.99 3.04
C HIS A 18 -8.86 -8.53 1.76
N GLY A 19 -7.60 -8.97 1.81
CA GLY A 19 -6.90 -9.48 0.65
C GLY A 19 -7.50 -10.78 0.14
N ARG A 20 -7.43 -10.97 -1.18
CA ARG A 20 -7.72 -12.23 -1.84
C ARG A 20 -6.49 -12.69 -2.59
N ALA A 21 -6.18 -13.98 -2.51
CA ALA A 21 -5.10 -14.58 -3.28
C ALA A 21 -5.33 -14.34 -4.78
N ALA A 22 -4.28 -13.95 -5.48
CA ALA A 22 -4.25 -13.72 -6.92
C ALA A 22 -2.91 -14.25 -7.48
N PRO A 23 -2.82 -14.53 -8.80
CA PRO A 23 -1.59 -15.06 -9.39
C PRO A 23 -0.35 -14.18 -9.17
N GLU A 24 -0.54 -12.86 -9.02
CA GLU A 24 0.52 -11.87 -8.85
C GLU A 24 0.74 -11.42 -7.39
N GLY A 25 0.08 -12.07 -6.43
CA GLY A 25 0.17 -11.73 -5.00
C GLY A 25 -1.19 -11.57 -4.33
N THR A 26 -1.35 -10.58 -3.46
CA THR A 26 -2.58 -10.35 -2.70
C THR A 26 -3.36 -9.16 -3.26
N LEU A 27 -4.57 -9.41 -3.76
CA LEU A 27 -5.45 -8.39 -4.34
C LEU A 27 -6.32 -7.73 -3.27
N ILE A 28 -6.37 -6.40 -3.28
CA ILE A 28 -7.15 -5.55 -2.38
C ILE A 28 -8.02 -4.59 -3.20
N ALA A 29 -9.31 -4.47 -2.86
CA ALA A 29 -10.21 -3.51 -3.50
C ALA A 29 -9.91 -2.08 -3.03
N THR A 30 -9.79 -1.12 -3.95
CA THR A 30 -9.10 0.16 -3.67
C THR A 30 -9.99 1.35 -3.34
N ARG A 31 -11.32 1.26 -3.58
CA ARG A 31 -12.25 2.37 -3.29
C ARG A 31 -12.35 2.69 -1.79
N ALA A 32 -12.48 1.66 -0.95
CA ALA A 32 -12.51 1.86 0.50
C ALA A 32 -11.13 2.28 1.01
N THR A 33 -10.06 1.66 0.49
CA THR A 33 -8.72 1.84 1.02
C THR A 33 -8.16 3.23 0.78
N GLN A 34 -8.45 3.91 -0.34
CA GLN A 34 -7.94 5.28 -0.57
C GLN A 34 -8.56 6.32 0.36
N ALA A 35 -9.87 6.24 0.60
CA ALA A 35 -10.55 7.10 1.56
C ALA A 35 -10.02 6.83 2.97
N GLN A 36 -9.93 5.56 3.36
CA GLN A 36 -9.37 5.13 4.64
C GLN A 36 -7.90 5.54 4.81
N MET A 37 -7.06 5.42 3.77
CA MET A 37 -5.64 5.79 3.82
C MET A 37 -5.45 7.31 3.98
N ALA A 38 -6.25 8.14 3.30
CA ALA A 38 -6.19 9.59 3.47
C ALA A 38 -6.62 10.02 4.88
N GLU A 39 -7.68 9.40 5.40
CA GLU A 39 -8.23 9.68 6.73
C GLU A 39 -7.30 9.22 7.86
N LEU A 40 -6.70 8.02 7.74
CA LEU A 40 -5.81 7.43 8.74
C LEU A 40 -4.40 8.05 8.77
N ILE A 41 -3.89 8.51 7.64
CA ILE A 41 -2.53 9.09 7.56
C ILE A 41 -2.57 10.61 7.80
N GLY A 42 -3.76 11.23 7.78
CA GLY A 42 -3.93 12.68 7.98
C GLY A 42 -3.27 13.50 6.86
N ARG A 43 -3.23 12.95 5.64
CA ARG A 43 -2.52 13.53 4.49
C ARG A 43 -3.47 13.69 3.31
N SER A 44 -3.13 14.65 2.44
CA SER A 44 -3.90 14.92 1.23
C SER A 44 -3.93 13.70 0.29
N ARG A 45 -5.00 13.58 -0.50
CA ARG A 45 -5.12 12.56 -1.56
C ARG A 45 -3.95 12.62 -2.56
N VAL A 46 -3.41 13.81 -2.81
CA VAL A 46 -2.23 14.01 -3.67
C VAL A 46 -1.01 13.32 -3.09
N THR A 47 -0.75 13.53 -1.78
CA THR A 47 0.37 12.89 -1.08
C THR A 47 0.21 11.37 -1.07
N VAL A 48 -0.99 10.86 -0.77
CA VAL A 48 -1.25 9.41 -0.78
C VAL A 48 -1.02 8.81 -2.16
N ASN A 49 -1.54 9.43 -3.23
CA ASN A 49 -1.34 8.95 -4.60
C ASN A 49 0.12 8.99 -5.04
N LYS A 50 0.88 10.03 -4.64
CA LYS A 50 2.32 10.12 -4.89
C LYS A 50 3.04 8.94 -4.23
N THR A 51 2.79 8.70 -2.95
CA THR A 51 3.42 7.61 -2.22
C THR A 51 2.99 6.22 -2.70
N LEU A 52 1.73 6.04 -3.14
CA LEU A 52 1.31 4.81 -3.84
C LEU A 52 2.09 4.63 -5.15
N GLY A 53 2.40 5.72 -5.86
CA GLY A 53 3.25 5.68 -7.05
C GLY A 53 4.68 5.27 -6.75
N GLU A 54 5.27 5.78 -5.67
CA GLU A 54 6.61 5.40 -5.19
C GLU A 54 6.66 3.90 -4.83
N LEU A 55 5.68 3.39 -4.09
CA LEU A 55 5.59 1.96 -3.76
C LEU A 55 5.39 1.06 -4.99
N GLU A 56 4.66 1.55 -6.01
CA GLU A 56 4.50 0.83 -7.27
C GLU A 56 5.80 0.78 -8.07
N ALA A 57 6.50 1.91 -8.17
CA ALA A 57 7.79 2.03 -8.84
C ALA A 57 8.86 1.15 -8.19
N SER A 58 8.86 1.05 -6.85
CA SER A 58 9.82 0.24 -6.09
C SER A 58 9.54 -1.26 -6.06
N GLY A 59 8.52 -1.75 -6.76
CA GLY A 59 8.30 -3.20 -6.82
C GLY A 59 7.31 -3.75 -5.79
N PHE A 60 6.82 -2.95 -4.83
CA PHE A 60 6.04 -3.50 -3.71
C PHE A 60 4.59 -3.78 -4.08
N ILE A 61 3.99 -2.89 -4.88
CA ILE A 61 2.59 -3.03 -5.29
C ILE A 61 2.44 -2.90 -6.80
N ARG A 62 1.26 -3.26 -7.31
CA ARG A 62 0.78 -2.96 -8.66
C ARG A 62 -0.65 -2.46 -8.58
N ARG A 63 -0.99 -1.42 -9.34
CA ARG A 63 -2.36 -0.90 -9.46
C ARG A 63 -3.04 -1.50 -10.68
N VAL A 64 -4.24 -2.06 -10.49
CA VAL A 64 -5.06 -2.66 -11.57
C VAL A 64 -6.47 -2.08 -11.48
N GLY A 65 -6.73 -1.03 -12.25
CA GLY A 65 -7.98 -0.27 -12.18
C GLY A 65 -8.20 0.29 -10.77
N HIS A 66 -9.29 -0.12 -10.12
CA HIS A 66 -9.63 0.24 -8.73
C HIS A 66 -9.20 -0.84 -7.73
N ARG A 67 -8.07 -1.49 -7.98
CA ARG A 67 -7.51 -2.53 -7.12
C ARG A 67 -6.01 -2.36 -6.97
N ILE A 68 -5.49 -2.84 -5.86
CA ILE A 68 -4.05 -2.93 -5.60
C ILE A 68 -3.69 -4.40 -5.44
N VAL A 69 -2.64 -4.84 -6.11
CA VAL A 69 -1.99 -6.12 -5.86
C VAL A 69 -0.74 -5.84 -5.04
N VAL A 70 -0.67 -6.43 -3.85
CA VAL A 70 0.55 -6.49 -3.05
C VAL A 70 1.34 -7.70 -3.54
N ARG A 71 2.51 -7.47 -4.15
CA ARG A 71 3.30 -8.54 -4.77
C ARG A 71 3.95 -9.45 -3.75
N ASP A 72 4.51 -8.85 -2.69
CA ASP A 72 5.10 -9.55 -1.57
C ASP A 72 4.71 -8.84 -0.27
N LEU A 73 3.86 -9.51 0.51
CA LEU A 73 3.36 -8.98 1.78
C LEU A 73 4.49 -8.85 2.81
N ALA A 74 5.41 -9.82 2.86
CA ALA A 74 6.50 -9.80 3.82
C ALA A 74 7.50 -8.69 3.48
N ALA A 75 7.82 -8.49 2.19
CA ALA A 75 8.67 -7.38 1.75
C ALA A 75 8.02 -6.02 2.03
N LEU A 76 6.70 -5.88 1.82
CA LEU A 76 5.96 -4.66 2.12
C LEU A 76 5.95 -4.36 3.64
N GLU A 77 5.82 -5.39 4.48
CA GLU A 77 5.89 -5.27 5.93
C GLU A 77 7.29 -4.85 6.41
N ARG A 78 8.34 -5.36 5.77
CA ARG A 78 9.73 -4.93 6.04
C ARG A 78 9.94 -3.46 5.65
N ALA A 79 9.45 -3.05 4.48
CA ALA A 79 9.48 -1.64 4.05
C ALA A 79 8.64 -0.71 4.96
N ALA A 80 7.67 -1.27 5.69
CA ALA A 80 6.91 -0.53 6.71
C ALA A 80 7.65 -0.36 8.05
N ILE A 81 8.78 -1.04 8.23
CA ILE A 81 9.64 -0.97 9.42
C ILE A 81 10.91 -0.19 9.09
N ASP A 82 11.44 -0.35 7.87
CA ASP A 82 12.64 0.34 7.42
C ASP A 82 12.33 1.82 7.17
N GLU A 83 12.87 2.71 8.02
CA GLU A 83 12.76 4.15 7.84
C GLU A 83 13.74 4.70 6.79
N SER A 84 14.52 3.81 6.18
CA SER A 84 15.63 4.16 5.29
C SER A 84 15.19 4.21 3.83
N GLY A 85 14.84 5.42 3.36
CA GLY A 85 14.95 5.83 1.95
C GLY A 85 14.09 5.11 0.91
N LEU A 86 12.78 5.36 0.93
CA LEU A 86 12.00 5.46 -0.31
C LEU A 86 12.07 6.89 -0.84
#